data_AF-A0A6N8Z2C2-F1
#
_entry.id   AF-A0A6N8Z2C2-F1
#
_cell.length_a   1.000
_cell.length_b   1.000
_cell.length_c   1.000
_cell.angle_alpha   90.00
_cell.angle_beta   90.00
_cell.angle_gamma   90.00
#
_symmetry.space_group_name_H-M   'P 1'
#
loop_
_entity.id
_entity.type
_entity.pdbx_description
1 polymer ?
#
loop_
_entity_poly.entity_id
_entity_poly.type
_entity_poly.pdbx_seq_one_letter_code
_entity_poly.pdbx_strand_id
1 'polypeptide(L)'
;MATVDSRTKYWEQAREQGFDLSWLSQLQDHVMGDGVEEYSANDTGRVQGSIPRNNVARFGAYTFRTKSEVWAHNLTKLYEEFITRQWSSATDIPWETIQALPEDIEAAECQLATFFTQVEFVASDVPGRFISTMSPDYQEVRLALLAQVMDESRHLDVFRKRALANGGGLMRMTDSVSDVVGGSTDNAREFTEFSSRLHITGEGNVLTLFRLGEMMAYNDAEKAIYRRCAQDEARHVAIGVLHLRYMNEFSPERREEIHCYLDEGESRQATGAGGENPAGQNQLTSQALAVLLGGGKDKMDEGQNILRAIRQRQTKEYFQRLKSAGFDDRIHNGRVSPVLLEQYKAAA
;
A
#
# COMPACT_ATOMS: atom_id res chain seq x y z
N MET A 1 -19.02 26.67 1.42
CA MET A 1 -20.04 26.74 0.34
C MET A 1 -20.34 28.21 0.08
N ALA A 2 -19.99 28.74 -1.08
CA ALA A 2 -20.43 30.08 -1.48
C ALA A 2 -21.85 29.96 -2.04
N THR A 3 -22.85 30.45 -1.30
CA THR A 3 -24.24 30.54 -1.77
C THR A 3 -24.38 31.82 -2.60
N VAL A 4 -24.49 31.66 -3.92
CA VAL A 4 -24.83 32.75 -4.83
C VAL A 4 -26.35 32.77 -4.96
N ASP A 5 -27.00 33.72 -4.28
CA ASP A 5 -28.47 33.88 -4.16
C ASP A 5 -29.21 34.23 -5.47
N SER A 6 -28.54 34.28 -6.62
CA SER A 6 -29.15 34.75 -7.87
C SER A 6 -28.78 33.98 -9.14
N ARG A 7 -28.58 32.66 -9.04
CA ARG A 7 -28.33 31.79 -10.21
C ARG A 7 -29.29 32.11 -11.38
N THR A 8 -30.59 32.29 -11.12
CA THR A 8 -31.60 32.49 -12.17
C THR A 8 -31.41 33.78 -12.99
N LYS A 9 -31.18 34.93 -12.35
CA LYS A 9 -31.02 36.22 -13.05
C LYS A 9 -29.77 36.29 -13.91
N TYR A 10 -28.66 35.69 -13.45
CA TYR A 10 -27.42 35.65 -14.21
C TYR A 10 -27.57 34.83 -15.50
N TRP A 11 -28.20 33.65 -15.42
CA TRP A 11 -28.39 32.78 -16.58
C TRP A 11 -29.41 33.33 -17.58
N GLU A 12 -30.43 34.04 -17.11
CA GLU A 12 -31.38 34.76 -17.97
C GLU A 12 -30.68 35.86 -18.78
N GLN A 13 -29.88 36.71 -18.11
CA GLN A 13 -29.10 37.76 -18.77
C GLN A 13 -28.05 37.19 -19.74
N ALA A 14 -27.42 36.07 -19.39
CA ALA A 14 -26.49 35.39 -20.29
C ALA A 14 -27.20 34.87 -21.56
N ARG A 15 -28.41 34.30 -21.45
CA ARG A 15 -29.20 33.92 -22.63
C ARG A 15 -29.57 35.12 -23.50
N GLU A 16 -29.97 36.23 -22.89
CA GLU A 16 -30.28 37.48 -23.60
C GLU A 16 -29.05 38.06 -24.32
N GLN A 17 -27.85 37.83 -23.79
CA GLN A 17 -26.57 38.19 -24.42
C GLN A 17 -26.09 37.18 -25.48
N GLY A 18 -26.89 36.16 -25.79
CA GLY A 18 -26.60 35.18 -26.84
C GLY A 18 -25.68 34.03 -26.41
N PHE A 19 -25.44 33.83 -25.12
CA PHE A 19 -24.71 32.65 -24.65
C PHE A 19 -25.55 31.38 -24.83
N ASP A 20 -24.97 30.37 -25.48
CA ASP A 20 -25.56 29.03 -25.56
C ASP A 20 -25.50 28.35 -24.18
N LEU A 21 -26.67 28.21 -23.56
CA LEU A 21 -26.83 27.52 -22.27
C LEU A 21 -27.48 26.14 -22.40
N SER A 22 -27.52 25.56 -23.61
CA SER A 22 -28.04 24.20 -23.83
C SER A 22 -27.28 23.15 -23.01
N TRP A 23 -26.01 23.41 -22.69
CA TRP A 23 -25.20 22.57 -21.82
C TRP A 23 -25.78 22.39 -20.40
N LEU A 24 -26.63 23.30 -19.91
CA LEU A 24 -27.31 23.14 -18.61
C LEU A 24 -28.32 21.99 -18.60
N SER A 25 -28.86 21.61 -19.76
CA SER A 25 -29.82 20.50 -19.89
C SER A 25 -29.15 19.13 -19.95
N GLN A 26 -27.83 19.08 -20.11
CA GLN A 26 -27.07 17.84 -20.29
C GLN A 26 -27.24 16.81 -19.18
N LEU A 27 -27.51 17.23 -17.94
CA LEU A 27 -27.79 16.32 -16.81
C LEU A 27 -29.12 15.56 -16.96
N GLN A 28 -30.10 16.14 -17.66
CA GLN A 28 -31.39 15.48 -17.91
C GLN A 28 -31.23 14.35 -18.93
N ASP A 29 -30.34 14.55 -19.90
CA ASP A 29 -30.10 13.63 -21.01
C ASP A 29 -29.02 12.58 -20.70
N HIS A 30 -28.25 12.76 -19.63
CA HIS A 30 -27.16 11.88 -19.24
C HIS A 30 -27.16 11.57 -17.74
N VAL A 31 -28.06 10.66 -17.34
CA VAL A 31 -28.07 10.08 -16.00
C VAL A 31 -27.05 8.95 -15.95
N MET A 32 -26.17 9.00 -14.95
CA MET A 32 -25.18 7.96 -14.71
C MET A 32 -25.85 6.62 -14.38
N GLY A 33 -25.40 5.56 -15.05
CA GLY A 33 -25.76 4.19 -14.69
C GLY A 33 -24.96 3.69 -13.48
N ASP A 34 -25.42 2.58 -12.89
CA ASP A 34 -24.85 2.01 -11.65
C ASP A 34 -23.59 1.14 -11.89
N GLY A 35 -23.12 1.03 -13.13
CA GLY A 35 -22.07 0.09 -13.53
C GLY A 35 -20.87 0.74 -14.19
N VAL A 36 -19.71 0.10 -14.01
CA VAL A 36 -18.48 0.41 -14.75
C VAL A 36 -18.32 -0.62 -15.87
N GLU A 37 -18.02 -0.16 -17.07
CA GLU A 37 -17.83 -1.03 -18.23
C GLU A 37 -16.60 -1.93 -18.07
N GLU A 38 -16.64 -3.12 -18.69
CA GLU A 38 -15.52 -4.06 -18.67
C GLU A 38 -14.29 -3.47 -19.37
N TYR A 39 -14.51 -2.80 -20.52
CA TYR A 39 -13.47 -2.16 -21.31
C TYR A 39 -13.71 -0.65 -21.41
N SER A 40 -12.67 0.15 -21.22
CA SER A 40 -12.73 1.59 -21.40
C SER A 40 -12.26 2.02 -22.79
N ALA A 41 -13.16 2.63 -23.57
CA ALA A 41 -12.85 3.30 -24.84
C ALA A 41 -12.27 4.72 -24.67
N ASN A 42 -12.06 5.17 -23.43
CA ASN A 42 -11.71 6.56 -23.11
C ASN A 42 -10.22 6.85 -23.27
N ASP A 43 -9.86 7.54 -24.34
CA ASP A 43 -8.47 7.95 -24.63
C ASP A 43 -8.27 9.48 -24.50
N THR A 44 -9.14 10.17 -23.76
CA THR A 44 -9.24 11.65 -23.80
C THR A 44 -9.06 12.32 -22.44
N GLY A 45 -8.83 11.55 -21.36
CA GLY A 45 -8.78 12.10 -20.00
C GLY A 45 -10.13 12.53 -19.45
N ARG A 46 -11.22 12.25 -20.16
CA ARG A 46 -12.59 12.39 -19.67
C ARG A 46 -12.71 11.67 -18.32
N VAL A 47 -13.19 12.35 -17.28
CA VAL A 47 -13.40 11.70 -15.98
C VAL A 47 -14.57 10.72 -16.06
N GLN A 48 -14.55 9.66 -15.25
CA GLN A 48 -15.63 8.66 -15.21
C GLN A 48 -16.99 9.37 -15.13
N GLY A 49 -17.91 8.95 -16.00
CA GLY A 49 -19.27 9.48 -16.01
C GLY A 49 -19.50 10.88 -16.59
N SER A 50 -18.45 11.61 -16.95
CA SER A 50 -18.66 12.87 -17.67
C SER A 50 -19.09 12.63 -19.11
N ILE A 51 -19.87 13.55 -19.68
CA ILE A 51 -20.40 13.41 -21.03
C ILE A 51 -19.25 13.48 -22.06
N PRO A 52 -19.16 12.53 -23.00
CA PRO A 52 -18.12 12.56 -24.01
C PRO A 52 -18.30 13.75 -24.97
N ARG A 53 -17.20 14.44 -25.27
CA ARG A 53 -17.16 15.42 -26.34
C ARG A 53 -16.59 14.77 -27.59
N ASN A 54 -17.39 14.78 -28.66
CA ASN A 54 -16.96 14.29 -29.96
C ASN A 54 -15.76 15.12 -30.48
N ASN A 55 -14.83 14.46 -31.16
CA ASN A 55 -13.63 15.05 -31.77
C ASN A 55 -12.58 15.62 -30.81
N VAL A 56 -12.58 15.23 -29.53
CA VAL A 56 -11.45 15.52 -28.63
C VAL A 56 -10.23 14.71 -29.06
N ALA A 57 -9.06 15.35 -29.07
CA ALA A 57 -7.80 14.69 -29.36
C ALA A 57 -7.54 13.56 -28.35
N ARG A 58 -7.07 12.41 -28.85
CA ARG A 58 -6.70 11.27 -28.01
C ARG A 58 -5.29 11.46 -27.49
N PHE A 59 -5.17 12.00 -26.28
CA PHE A 59 -3.88 12.20 -25.60
C PHE A 59 -3.70 11.27 -24.39
N GLY A 60 -4.74 10.52 -24.01
CA GLY A 60 -4.65 9.50 -22.98
C GLY A 60 -3.75 8.36 -23.44
N ALA A 61 -2.66 8.13 -22.72
CA ALA A 61 -1.75 7.00 -22.92
C ALA A 61 -2.01 5.94 -21.85
N TYR A 62 -3.27 5.47 -21.76
CA TYR A 62 -3.67 4.49 -20.76
C TYR A 62 -3.34 3.09 -21.23
N THR A 63 -2.39 2.44 -20.55
CA THR A 63 -2.04 1.04 -20.78
C THR A 63 -3.15 0.13 -20.28
N PHE A 64 -3.74 0.43 -19.12
CA PHE A 64 -4.75 -0.42 -18.49
C PHE A 64 -6.16 0.07 -18.80
N ARG A 65 -6.90 -0.76 -19.52
CA ARG A 65 -8.19 -0.43 -20.14
C ARG A 65 -9.23 -1.55 -20.03
N THR A 66 -8.93 -2.64 -19.32
CA THR A 66 -9.94 -3.63 -18.92
C THR A 66 -10.00 -3.78 -17.41
N LYS A 67 -11.16 -4.22 -16.89
CA LYS A 67 -11.29 -4.54 -15.47
C LYS A 67 -10.42 -5.74 -15.08
N SER A 68 -10.28 -6.72 -15.96
CA SER A 68 -9.35 -7.86 -15.78
C SER A 68 -7.87 -7.45 -15.60
N GLU A 69 -7.50 -6.19 -15.78
CA GLU A 69 -6.15 -5.70 -15.51
C GLU A 69 -6.01 -5.02 -14.14
N VAL A 70 -7.07 -4.35 -13.65
CA VAL A 70 -6.93 -3.38 -12.53
C VAL A 70 -8.02 -3.42 -11.48
N TRP A 71 -9.12 -4.14 -11.73
CA TRP A 71 -10.32 -4.01 -10.91
C TRP A 71 -10.24 -4.76 -9.58
N ALA A 72 -11.02 -4.32 -8.61
CA ALA A 72 -11.18 -5.02 -7.35
C ALA A 72 -12.59 -4.80 -6.77
N HIS A 73 -13.00 -5.71 -5.90
CA HIS A 73 -14.29 -5.64 -5.23
C HIS A 73 -14.36 -4.49 -4.21
N ASN A 74 -15.51 -3.81 -4.13
CA ASN A 74 -15.87 -2.88 -3.03
C ASN A 74 -14.88 -1.73 -2.73
N LEU A 75 -14.12 -1.26 -3.72
CA LEU A 75 -13.11 -0.20 -3.51
C LEU A 75 -13.72 1.15 -3.10
N THR A 76 -14.95 1.48 -3.49
CA THR A 76 -15.62 2.70 -3.02
C THR A 76 -15.73 2.74 -1.50
N LYS A 77 -16.19 1.65 -0.90
CA LYS A 77 -16.34 1.54 0.55
C LYS A 77 -14.98 1.54 1.26
N LEU A 78 -13.98 0.91 0.65
CA LEU A 78 -12.62 0.95 1.18
C LEU A 78 -12.07 2.39 1.14
N TYR A 79 -12.26 3.11 0.04
CA TYR A 79 -11.89 4.52 -0.10
C TYR A 79 -12.57 5.42 0.95
N GLU A 80 -13.85 5.21 1.25
CA GLU A 80 -14.54 5.90 2.35
C GLU A 80 -13.86 5.67 3.71
N GLU A 81 -13.35 4.46 3.95
CA GLU A 81 -12.61 4.17 5.18
C GLU A 81 -11.24 4.86 5.22
N PHE A 82 -10.53 4.96 4.09
CA PHE A 82 -9.30 5.76 3.99
C PHE A 82 -9.51 7.21 4.42
N ILE A 83 -10.48 7.89 3.82
CA ILE A 83 -10.64 9.34 3.99
C ILE A 83 -11.22 9.73 5.36
N THR A 84 -11.92 8.81 6.03
CA THR A 84 -12.50 9.06 7.37
C THR A 84 -11.48 8.91 8.50
N ARG A 85 -10.34 8.29 8.23
CA ARG A 85 -9.32 7.90 9.22
C ARG A 85 -7.98 8.59 9.06
N GLN A 86 -7.97 9.68 8.29
CA GLN A 86 -6.79 10.51 8.06
C GLN A 86 -6.23 11.05 9.39
N TRP A 87 -4.91 11.14 9.47
CA TRP A 87 -4.17 11.69 10.60
C TRP A 87 -2.99 12.54 10.08
N SER A 88 -2.40 13.35 10.94
CA SER A 88 -1.26 14.20 10.64
C SER A 88 -0.07 13.81 11.50
N SER A 89 1.05 13.52 10.84
CA SER A 89 2.34 13.31 11.48
C SER A 89 2.77 14.50 12.33
N ALA A 90 2.28 15.72 12.09
CA ALA A 90 2.67 16.92 12.83
C ALA A 90 1.86 17.13 14.12
N THR A 91 0.57 16.76 14.14
CA THR A 91 -0.35 17.11 15.23
C THR A 91 -0.92 15.90 15.98
N ASP A 92 -0.95 14.72 15.36
CA ASP A 92 -1.61 13.54 15.93
C ASP A 92 -0.62 12.52 16.52
N ILE A 93 0.67 12.85 16.47
CA ILE A 93 1.75 12.14 17.15
C ILE A 93 2.19 12.97 18.35
N PRO A 94 2.22 12.39 19.57
CA PRO A 94 2.60 13.10 20.79
C PRO A 94 4.13 13.24 20.89
N TRP A 95 4.73 14.02 19.99
CA TRP A 95 6.18 14.19 19.86
C TRP A 95 6.87 14.63 21.14
N GLU A 96 6.18 15.36 22.01
CA GLU A 96 6.66 15.78 23.33
C GLU A 96 7.00 14.61 24.28
N THR A 97 6.51 13.40 23.97
CA THR A 97 6.81 12.19 24.74
C THR A 97 8.16 11.56 24.39
N ILE A 98 8.81 12.02 23.32
CA ILE A 98 10.16 11.56 22.97
C ILE A 98 11.16 12.10 24.00
N GLN A 99 11.92 11.18 24.59
CA GLN A 99 12.97 11.45 25.56
C GLN A 99 14.30 10.89 25.06
N ALA A 100 15.40 11.30 25.70
CA ALA A 100 16.72 10.74 25.43
C ALA A 100 16.73 9.22 25.69
N LEU A 101 17.01 8.44 24.64
CA LEU A 101 17.21 7.00 24.73
C LEU A 101 18.70 6.66 24.90
N PRO A 102 19.03 5.45 25.40
CA PRO A 102 20.39 4.91 25.30
C PRO A 102 20.92 4.95 23.86
N GLU A 103 22.21 5.23 23.68
CA GLU A 103 22.82 5.48 22.36
C GLU A 103 22.59 4.34 21.35
N ASP A 104 22.65 3.09 21.81
CA ASP A 104 22.44 1.90 20.97
C ASP A 104 20.97 1.73 20.56
N ILE A 105 20.03 2.05 21.45
CA ILE A 105 18.60 2.08 21.14
C ILE A 105 18.27 3.21 20.16
N GLU A 106 18.76 4.43 20.41
CA GLU A 106 18.50 5.57 19.54
C GLU A 106 19.08 5.32 18.12
N ALA A 107 20.28 4.76 18.02
CA ALA A 107 20.87 4.38 16.75
C ALA A 107 20.06 3.30 16.02
N ALA A 108 19.52 2.32 16.74
CA ALA A 108 18.67 1.27 16.18
C ALA A 108 17.31 1.83 15.71
N GLU A 109 16.66 2.70 16.48
CA GLU A 109 15.45 3.42 16.07
C GLU A 109 15.70 4.25 14.82
N CYS A 110 16.78 5.02 14.80
CA CYS A 110 17.19 5.81 13.63
C CYS A 110 17.40 4.93 12.39
N GLN A 111 18.03 3.76 12.55
CA GLN A 111 18.25 2.82 11.45
C GLN A 111 16.95 2.18 10.96
N LEU A 112 16.05 1.82 11.87
CA LEU A 112 14.76 1.24 11.53
C LEU A 112 13.85 2.27 10.85
N ALA A 113 13.78 3.50 11.36
CA ALA A 113 13.04 4.61 10.75
C ALA A 113 13.61 4.99 9.37
N THR A 114 14.93 4.91 9.19
CA THR A 114 15.57 5.09 7.88
C THR A 114 15.15 4.00 6.91
N PHE A 115 15.05 2.75 7.37
CA PHE A 115 14.55 1.65 6.56
C PHE A 115 13.08 1.85 6.18
N PHE A 116 12.19 2.17 7.13
CA PHE A 116 10.79 2.42 6.81
C PHE A 116 10.64 3.59 5.83
N THR A 117 11.34 4.70 6.04
CA THR A 117 11.34 5.85 5.09
C THR A 117 11.65 5.43 3.65
N GLN A 118 12.53 4.44 3.45
CA GLN A 118 12.83 3.90 2.13
C GLN A 118 11.69 3.03 1.58
N VAL A 119 11.09 2.18 2.42
CA VAL A 119 9.93 1.34 2.06
C VAL A 119 8.76 2.21 1.60
N GLU A 120 8.42 3.25 2.37
CA GLU A 120 7.25 4.09 2.07
C GLU A 120 7.46 4.92 0.80
N PHE A 121 8.72 5.22 0.45
CA PHE A 121 9.04 5.85 -0.82
C PHE A 121 8.66 4.95 -2.01
N VAL A 122 8.97 3.65 -1.93
CA VAL A 122 8.59 2.69 -2.99
C VAL A 122 7.08 2.45 -2.97
N ALA A 123 6.49 2.30 -1.78
CA ALA A 123 5.06 2.07 -1.60
C ALA A 123 4.20 3.28 -2.03
N SER A 124 4.75 4.49 -2.11
CA SER A 124 4.08 5.66 -2.69
C SER A 124 4.33 5.82 -4.21
N ASP A 125 5.59 5.77 -4.65
CA ASP A 125 5.94 6.15 -6.03
C ASP A 125 5.45 5.13 -7.07
N VAL A 126 5.52 3.83 -6.74
CA VAL A 126 5.11 2.76 -7.66
C VAL A 126 3.60 2.77 -7.93
N PRO A 127 2.68 2.79 -6.92
CA PRO A 127 1.26 2.97 -7.22
C PRO A 127 0.97 4.30 -7.93
N GLY A 128 1.69 5.38 -7.60
CA GLY A 128 1.66 6.66 -8.33
C GLY A 128 1.84 6.48 -9.85
N ARG A 129 2.84 5.71 -10.26
CA ARG A 129 3.09 5.34 -11.66
C ARG A 129 1.89 4.61 -12.28
N PHE A 130 1.34 3.60 -11.60
CA PHE A 130 0.20 2.82 -12.10
C PHE A 130 -1.08 3.66 -12.24
N ILE A 131 -1.35 4.56 -11.29
CA ILE A 131 -2.50 5.48 -11.38
C ILE A 131 -2.44 6.28 -12.68
N SER A 132 -1.26 6.73 -13.11
CA SER A 132 -1.14 7.53 -14.34
C SER A 132 -1.45 6.76 -15.62
N THR A 133 -1.34 5.42 -15.61
CA THR A 133 -1.53 4.56 -16.79
C THR A 133 -2.89 3.85 -16.83
N MET A 134 -3.72 4.01 -15.80
CA MET A 134 -5.08 3.49 -15.73
C MET A 134 -6.09 4.42 -16.41
N SER A 135 -7.06 3.87 -17.15
CA SER A 135 -8.18 4.68 -17.64
C SER A 135 -8.88 5.43 -16.49
N PRO A 136 -9.24 6.72 -16.65
CA PRO A 136 -10.04 7.47 -15.68
C PRO A 136 -11.42 6.87 -15.43
N ASP A 137 -11.92 6.00 -16.31
CA ASP A 137 -13.18 5.29 -16.13
C ASP A 137 -13.12 4.27 -14.97
N TYR A 138 -11.92 3.89 -14.52
CA TYR A 138 -11.71 3.03 -13.34
C TYR A 138 -11.48 3.86 -12.08
N GLN A 139 -12.41 4.77 -11.80
CA GLN A 139 -12.25 5.79 -10.77
C GLN A 139 -12.05 5.17 -9.38
N GLU A 140 -12.79 4.13 -9.01
CA GLU A 140 -12.72 3.59 -7.64
C GLU A 140 -11.35 2.97 -7.35
N VAL A 141 -10.76 2.30 -8.33
CA VAL A 141 -9.38 1.79 -8.25
C VAL A 141 -8.40 2.93 -8.07
N ARG A 142 -8.51 3.95 -8.93
CA ARG A 142 -7.63 5.13 -8.88
C ARG A 142 -7.74 5.87 -7.55
N LEU A 143 -8.94 6.02 -7.00
CA LEU A 143 -9.16 6.69 -5.72
C LEU A 143 -8.58 5.91 -4.54
N ALA A 144 -8.74 4.57 -4.53
CA ALA A 144 -8.13 3.73 -3.50
C ALA A 144 -6.59 3.85 -3.51
N LEU A 145 -5.97 3.77 -4.69
CA LEU A 145 -4.52 3.92 -4.81
C LEU A 145 -4.03 5.34 -4.51
N LEU A 146 -4.79 6.38 -4.90
CA LEU A 146 -4.46 7.76 -4.52
C LEU A 146 -4.52 7.95 -3.00
N ALA A 147 -5.47 7.29 -2.33
CA ALA A 147 -5.56 7.32 -0.87
C ALA A 147 -4.38 6.58 -0.21
N GLN A 148 -3.96 5.44 -0.76
CA GLN A 148 -2.72 4.77 -0.34
C GLN A 148 -1.51 5.70 -0.49
N VAL A 149 -1.33 6.36 -1.65
CA VAL A 149 -0.23 7.33 -1.83
C VAL A 149 -0.25 8.45 -0.78
N MET A 150 -1.44 8.88 -0.33
CA MET A 150 -1.57 9.86 0.75
C MET A 150 -1.16 9.29 2.12
N ASP A 151 -1.54 8.06 2.43
CA ASP A 151 -1.12 7.35 3.65
C ASP A 151 0.41 7.17 3.66
N GLU A 152 0.98 6.67 2.57
CA GLU A 152 2.43 6.44 2.41
C GLU A 152 3.25 7.73 2.48
N SER A 153 2.73 8.83 1.92
CA SER A 153 3.36 10.15 2.04
C SER A 153 3.48 10.60 3.50
N ARG A 154 2.51 10.24 4.36
CA ARG A 154 2.59 10.51 5.80
C ARG A 154 3.53 9.57 6.52
N HIS A 155 3.58 8.30 6.13
CA HIS A 155 4.51 7.34 6.73
C HIS A 155 5.96 7.75 6.44
N LEU A 156 6.24 8.17 5.19
CA LEU A 156 7.53 8.75 4.81
C LEU A 156 7.92 9.95 5.69
N ASP A 157 6.99 10.88 5.90
CA ASP A 157 7.24 12.06 6.73
C ASP A 157 7.40 11.71 8.22
N VAL A 158 6.57 10.82 8.78
CA VAL A 158 6.58 10.50 10.21
C VAL A 158 7.85 9.74 10.60
N PHE A 159 8.28 8.76 9.81
CA PHE A 159 9.50 7.99 10.10
C PHE A 159 10.74 8.86 9.92
N ARG A 160 10.75 9.73 8.90
CA ARG A 160 11.84 10.71 8.74
C ARG A 160 11.91 11.68 9.93
N LYS A 161 10.76 12.17 10.42
CA LYS A 161 10.71 13.01 11.63
C LYS A 161 11.22 12.26 12.86
N ARG A 162 10.82 11.00 13.04
CA ARG A 162 11.29 10.19 14.17
C ARG A 162 12.81 9.98 14.11
N ALA A 163 13.37 9.67 12.93
CA ALA A 163 14.81 9.51 12.77
C ALA A 163 15.61 10.79 13.12
N LEU A 164 15.02 11.97 12.91
CA LEU A 164 15.67 13.27 13.19
C LEU A 164 15.35 13.83 14.59
N ALA A 165 14.40 13.25 15.30
CA ALA A 165 14.04 13.68 16.65
C ALA A 165 15.19 13.37 17.64
N ASN A 166 15.20 14.06 18.78
CA ASN A 166 16.15 13.81 19.88
C ASN A 166 17.65 13.87 19.48
N GLY A 167 18.00 14.60 18.40
CA GLY A 167 19.38 14.69 17.92
C GLY A 167 19.86 13.44 17.16
N GLY A 168 18.95 12.54 16.79
CA GLY A 168 19.20 11.41 15.90
C GLY A 168 19.51 11.83 14.45
N GLY A 169 19.60 10.84 13.56
CA GLY A 169 19.86 11.08 12.14
C GLY A 169 19.38 9.93 11.26
N LEU A 170 19.29 10.20 9.96
CA LEU A 170 19.14 9.12 8.98
C LEU A 170 20.44 8.30 8.93
N MET A 171 20.28 6.99 8.98
CA MET A 171 21.38 6.04 9.03
C MET A 171 21.68 5.49 7.63
N ARG A 172 22.38 4.35 7.56
CA ARG A 172 22.79 3.77 6.29
C ARG A 172 21.56 3.25 5.52
N MET A 173 21.52 3.57 4.21
CA MET A 173 20.57 2.99 3.27
C MET A 173 20.68 1.46 3.25
N THR A 174 19.55 0.75 3.17
CA THR A 174 19.57 -0.72 3.02
C THR A 174 19.95 -1.10 1.60
N ASP A 175 20.68 -2.19 1.43
CA ASP A 175 21.31 -2.53 0.14
C ASP A 175 20.27 -2.88 -0.96
N SER A 176 19.05 -3.30 -0.59
CA SER A 176 17.92 -3.42 -1.53
C SER A 176 16.57 -3.25 -0.83
N VAL A 177 15.94 -2.10 -1.04
CA VAL A 177 14.61 -1.76 -0.51
C VAL A 177 13.52 -2.50 -1.29
N SER A 178 13.64 -2.54 -2.62
CA SER A 178 12.71 -3.22 -3.52
C SER A 178 12.59 -4.73 -3.22
N ASP A 179 13.63 -5.34 -2.63
CA ASP A 179 13.57 -6.74 -2.18
C ASP A 179 12.74 -6.95 -0.91
N VAL A 180 12.59 -5.92 -0.06
CA VAL A 180 11.81 -6.00 1.18
C VAL A 180 10.33 -5.71 0.92
N VAL A 181 10.03 -4.87 -0.06
CA VAL A 181 8.66 -4.51 -0.48
C VAL A 181 8.09 -5.55 -1.46
N GLY A 182 8.23 -6.85 -1.16
CA GLY A 182 7.68 -7.93 -1.97
C GLY A 182 8.49 -8.35 -3.20
N GLY A 183 9.67 -7.76 -3.42
CA GLY A 183 10.64 -8.21 -4.41
C GLY A 183 10.44 -7.63 -5.80
N SER A 184 11.32 -6.72 -6.24
CA SER A 184 11.26 -6.11 -7.57
C SER A 184 9.91 -5.43 -7.89
N THR A 185 9.25 -4.88 -6.87
CA THR A 185 7.95 -4.19 -7.03
C THR A 185 8.04 -3.00 -7.99
N ASP A 186 9.16 -2.28 -7.95
CA ASP A 186 9.51 -1.24 -8.91
C ASP A 186 9.55 -1.73 -10.37
N ASN A 187 9.93 -2.99 -10.60
CA ASN A 187 10.00 -3.61 -11.92
C ASN A 187 8.65 -4.12 -12.45
N ALA A 188 7.61 -4.16 -11.61
CA ALA A 188 6.29 -4.65 -12.02
C ALA A 188 5.77 -3.87 -13.24
N ARG A 189 5.30 -4.59 -14.26
CA ARG A 189 4.80 -4.02 -15.52
C ARG A 189 3.28 -4.05 -15.62
N GLU A 190 2.66 -4.96 -14.88
CA GLU A 190 1.21 -5.07 -14.79
C GLU A 190 0.72 -4.82 -13.36
N PHE A 191 -0.52 -4.35 -13.22
CA PHE A 191 -1.07 -4.02 -11.91
C PHE A 191 -1.28 -5.27 -11.05
N THR A 192 -1.67 -6.41 -11.63
CA THR A 192 -1.80 -7.68 -10.91
C THR A 192 -0.46 -8.16 -10.35
N GLU A 193 0.61 -8.06 -11.13
CA GLU A 193 1.98 -8.34 -10.68
C GLU A 193 2.37 -7.43 -9.52
N PHE A 194 2.18 -6.12 -9.70
CA PHE A 194 2.42 -5.10 -8.68
C PHE A 194 1.67 -5.38 -7.39
N SER A 195 0.35 -5.62 -7.47
CA SER A 195 -0.51 -5.85 -6.31
C SER A 195 -0.17 -7.17 -5.61
N SER A 196 0.27 -8.19 -6.35
CA SER A 196 0.72 -9.46 -5.75
C SER A 196 2.02 -9.29 -4.97
N ARG A 197 2.95 -8.46 -5.47
CA ARG A 197 4.22 -8.17 -4.79
C ARG A 197 4.04 -7.19 -3.64
N LEU A 198 3.53 -5.99 -3.90
CA LEU A 198 3.36 -4.94 -2.91
C LEU A 198 2.32 -5.32 -1.85
N HIS A 199 1.04 -5.40 -2.24
CA HIS A 199 -0.06 -5.47 -1.27
C HIS A 199 -0.14 -6.81 -0.52
N ILE A 200 0.14 -7.94 -1.20
CA ILE A 200 0.00 -9.27 -0.58
C ILE A 200 1.25 -9.67 0.20
N THR A 201 2.43 -9.49 -0.39
CA THR A 201 3.71 -9.92 0.18
C THR A 201 4.36 -8.80 0.99
N GLY A 202 4.70 -7.67 0.35
CA GLY A 202 5.44 -6.55 0.95
C GLY A 202 4.72 -5.89 2.13
N GLU A 203 3.65 -5.14 1.85
CA GLU A 203 2.82 -4.47 2.85
C GLU A 203 2.19 -5.48 3.82
N GLY A 204 1.86 -6.68 3.33
CA GLY A 204 1.41 -7.76 4.20
C GLY A 204 2.41 -8.12 5.31
N ASN A 205 3.72 -8.03 5.03
CA ASN A 205 4.78 -8.26 6.00
C ASN A 205 5.06 -7.02 6.86
N VAL A 206 5.01 -5.82 6.27
CA VAL A 206 5.15 -4.54 6.98
C VAL A 206 4.01 -4.33 7.98
N LEU A 207 2.77 -4.66 7.61
CA LEU A 207 1.59 -4.62 8.48
C LEU A 207 1.80 -5.43 9.77
N THR A 208 2.40 -6.62 9.68
CA THR A 208 2.70 -7.42 10.88
C THR A 208 3.72 -6.71 11.77
N LEU A 209 4.74 -6.06 11.19
CA LEU A 209 5.71 -5.26 11.95
C LEU A 209 5.01 -4.09 12.66
N PHE A 210 4.17 -3.33 11.97
CA PHE A 210 3.45 -2.21 12.59
C PHE A 210 2.47 -2.65 13.67
N ARG A 211 1.74 -3.76 13.47
CA ARG A 211 0.86 -4.34 14.51
C ARG A 211 1.62 -4.74 15.76
N LEU A 212 2.89 -5.11 15.63
CA LEU A 212 3.78 -5.48 16.73
C LEU A 212 4.72 -4.35 17.14
N GLY A 213 4.57 -3.16 16.54
CA GLY A 213 5.53 -2.06 16.69
C GLY A 213 5.65 -1.53 18.10
N GLU A 214 4.60 -1.70 18.91
CA GLU A 214 4.69 -1.37 20.34
C GLU A 214 5.75 -2.17 21.10
N MET A 215 6.10 -3.38 20.64
CA MET A 215 7.17 -4.19 21.25
C MET A 215 8.56 -3.61 21.00
N MET A 216 8.71 -2.80 19.96
CA MET A 216 9.95 -2.11 19.61
C MET A 216 9.89 -0.61 19.92
N ALA A 217 8.80 -0.12 20.51
CA ALA A 217 8.64 1.29 20.88
C ALA A 217 9.08 1.55 22.33
N TYR A 218 9.76 2.68 22.53
CA TYR A 218 10.31 3.16 23.81
C TYR A 218 9.59 4.40 24.35
N ASN A 219 8.72 5.02 23.56
CA ASN A 219 7.88 6.14 23.99
C ASN A 219 6.49 6.10 23.35
N ASP A 220 5.58 6.98 23.79
CA ASP A 220 4.20 6.98 23.31
C ASP A 220 4.07 7.57 21.89
N ALA A 221 5.01 8.39 21.44
CA ALA A 221 5.08 8.85 20.06
C ALA A 221 5.30 7.68 19.10
N GLU A 222 6.31 6.85 19.35
CA GLU A 222 6.60 5.65 18.55
C GLU A 222 5.42 4.66 18.54
N LYS A 223 4.79 4.40 19.70
CA LYS A 223 3.58 3.57 19.75
C LYS A 223 2.46 4.17 18.89
N ALA A 224 2.26 5.48 18.94
CA ALA A 224 1.24 6.16 18.13
C ALA A 224 1.54 6.05 16.62
N ILE A 225 2.81 6.19 16.23
CA ILE A 225 3.26 5.99 14.84
C ILE A 225 2.87 4.59 14.37
N TYR A 226 3.33 3.55 15.07
CA TYR A 226 3.08 2.16 14.67
C TYR A 226 1.60 1.80 14.62
N ARG A 227 0.78 2.25 15.58
CA ARG A 227 -0.67 2.01 15.57
C ARG A 227 -1.37 2.63 14.36
N ARG A 228 -0.98 3.85 13.99
CA ARG A 228 -1.58 4.58 12.87
C ARG A 228 -1.15 3.97 11.54
N CYS A 229 0.14 3.69 11.37
CA CYS A 229 0.62 2.97 10.19
C CYS A 229 -0.02 1.58 10.06
N ALA A 230 -0.18 0.82 11.15
CA ALA A 230 -0.86 -0.48 11.12
C ALA A 230 -2.34 -0.39 10.67
N GLN A 231 -3.02 0.71 11.01
CA GLN A 231 -4.38 0.97 10.56
C GLN A 231 -4.44 1.30 9.06
N ASP A 232 -3.42 1.98 8.55
CA ASP A 232 -3.33 2.36 7.15
C ASP A 232 -2.96 1.15 6.27
N GLU A 233 -1.91 0.42 6.64
CA GLU A 233 -1.46 -0.78 5.95
C GLU A 233 -2.53 -1.87 5.85
N ALA A 234 -3.44 -1.94 6.83
CA ALA A 234 -4.56 -2.88 6.77
C ALA A 234 -5.48 -2.61 5.56
N ARG A 235 -5.62 -1.35 5.14
CA ARG A 235 -6.36 -0.97 3.93
C ARG A 235 -5.57 -1.26 2.67
N HIS A 236 -4.26 -1.01 2.67
CA HIS A 236 -3.41 -1.27 1.50
C HIS A 236 -3.41 -2.77 1.16
N VAL A 237 -3.23 -3.62 2.17
CA VAL A 237 -3.39 -5.09 2.05
C VAL A 237 -4.79 -5.47 1.56
N ALA A 238 -5.84 -4.78 2.01
CA ALA A 238 -7.20 -5.05 1.56
C ALA A 238 -7.40 -4.78 0.05
N ILE A 239 -6.74 -3.75 -0.51
CA ILE A 239 -6.73 -3.50 -1.96
C ILE A 239 -6.25 -4.77 -2.68
N GLY A 240 -5.11 -5.32 -2.27
CA GLY A 240 -4.54 -6.53 -2.87
C GLY A 240 -5.42 -7.76 -2.73
N VAL A 241 -5.97 -8.01 -1.54
CA VAL A 241 -6.85 -9.17 -1.30
C VAL A 241 -8.12 -9.08 -2.16
N LEU A 242 -8.73 -7.90 -2.25
CA LEU A 242 -9.94 -7.67 -3.04
C LEU A 242 -9.66 -7.76 -4.55
N HIS A 243 -8.48 -7.29 -4.99
CA HIS A 243 -8.03 -7.41 -6.37
C HIS A 243 -7.78 -8.87 -6.76
N LEU A 244 -6.99 -9.61 -5.99
CA LEU A 244 -6.71 -11.02 -6.29
C LEU A 244 -7.98 -11.89 -6.23
N ARG A 245 -8.91 -11.60 -5.31
CA ARG A 245 -10.20 -12.28 -5.30
C ARG A 245 -10.99 -12.01 -6.59
N TYR A 246 -11.03 -10.77 -7.06
CA TYR A 246 -11.64 -10.43 -8.34
C TYR A 246 -10.98 -11.20 -9.49
N MET A 247 -9.64 -11.22 -9.54
CA MET A 247 -8.89 -11.95 -10.56
C MET A 247 -9.20 -13.45 -10.54
N ASN A 248 -9.31 -14.05 -9.36
CA ASN A 248 -9.64 -15.47 -9.24
C ASN A 248 -11.06 -15.80 -9.74
N GLU A 249 -12.01 -14.87 -9.56
CA GLU A 249 -13.41 -15.05 -9.97
C GLU A 249 -13.64 -14.77 -11.46
N PHE A 250 -13.01 -13.72 -12.00
CA PHE A 250 -13.32 -13.18 -13.33
C PHE A 250 -12.21 -13.38 -14.36
N SER A 251 -11.02 -13.83 -13.95
CA SER A 251 -9.90 -14.16 -14.84
C SER A 251 -9.16 -15.42 -14.38
N PRO A 252 -9.86 -16.56 -14.16
CA PRO A 252 -9.26 -17.78 -13.63
C PRO A 252 -8.13 -18.35 -14.52
N GLU A 253 -8.12 -18.01 -15.81
CA GLU A 253 -7.03 -18.36 -16.73
C GLU A 253 -5.68 -17.71 -16.36
N ARG A 254 -5.71 -16.57 -15.66
CA ARG A 254 -4.51 -15.87 -15.16
C ARG A 254 -4.04 -16.37 -13.79
N ARG A 255 -4.72 -17.38 -13.22
CA ARG A 255 -4.38 -17.89 -11.88
C ARG A 255 -2.93 -18.39 -11.80
N GLU A 256 -2.44 -19.06 -12.84
CA GLU A 256 -1.07 -19.56 -12.88
C GLU A 256 -0.03 -18.43 -12.87
N GLU A 257 -0.30 -17.37 -13.61
CA GLU A 257 0.52 -16.15 -13.65
C GLU A 257 0.65 -15.54 -12.24
N ILE A 258 -0.47 -15.41 -11.51
CA ILE A 258 -0.48 -14.92 -10.14
C ILE A 258 0.29 -15.86 -9.20
N HIS A 259 0.20 -17.18 -9.40
CA HIS A 259 1.01 -18.11 -8.63
C HIS A 259 2.51 -17.88 -8.85
N CYS A 260 2.96 -17.59 -10.08
CA CYS A 260 4.37 -17.28 -10.36
C CYS A 260 4.86 -16.04 -9.60
N TYR A 261 4.06 -14.98 -9.51
CA TYR A 261 4.43 -13.78 -8.74
C TYR A 261 4.58 -14.09 -7.24
N LEU A 262 3.67 -14.92 -6.72
CA LEU A 262 3.69 -15.35 -5.33
C LEU A 262 4.83 -16.34 -5.05
N ASP A 263 5.22 -17.18 -6.01
CA ASP A 263 6.40 -18.06 -5.90
C ASP A 263 7.69 -17.23 -5.73
N GLU A 264 7.79 -16.09 -6.42
CA GLU A 264 8.91 -15.15 -6.29
C GLU A 264 8.98 -14.53 -4.88
N GLY A 265 7.83 -14.12 -4.33
CA GLY A 265 7.72 -13.60 -2.96
C GLY A 265 8.06 -14.65 -1.91
N GLU A 266 7.51 -15.85 -2.04
CA GLU A 266 7.76 -16.98 -1.14
C GLU A 266 9.24 -17.42 -1.18
N SER A 267 9.86 -17.47 -2.35
CA SER A 267 11.28 -17.78 -2.48
C SER A 267 12.15 -16.78 -1.71
N ARG A 268 11.85 -15.48 -1.81
CA ARG A 268 12.58 -14.44 -1.05
C ARG A 268 12.37 -14.57 0.45
N GLN A 269 11.13 -14.82 0.89
CA GLN A 269 10.82 -15.01 2.31
C GLN A 269 11.51 -16.27 2.87
N ALA A 270 11.48 -17.38 2.13
CA ALA A 270 12.12 -18.63 2.55
C ALA A 270 13.65 -18.55 2.63
N THR A 271 14.28 -17.84 1.67
CA THR A 271 15.75 -17.66 1.63
C THR A 271 16.23 -16.52 2.53
N GLY A 272 15.30 -15.70 3.01
CA GLY A 272 15.53 -14.45 3.72
C GLY A 272 16.29 -13.40 2.90
N ALA A 273 16.25 -13.52 1.56
CA ALA A 273 16.79 -12.53 0.63
C ALA A 273 16.09 -11.16 0.76
N GLY A 274 14.86 -11.13 1.29
CA GLY A 274 14.15 -9.91 1.69
C GLY A 274 14.64 -9.27 3.01
N GLY A 275 15.85 -9.60 3.47
CA GLY A 275 16.44 -9.06 4.71
C GLY A 275 16.14 -9.86 5.98
N GLU A 276 15.49 -11.01 5.85
CA GLU A 276 15.16 -11.91 6.96
C GLU A 276 16.27 -12.94 7.25
N ASN A 277 17.25 -13.14 6.36
CA ASN A 277 18.30 -14.12 6.59
C ASN A 277 19.36 -13.57 7.58
N PRO A 278 19.57 -14.18 8.77
CA PRO A 278 20.62 -13.75 9.70
C PRO A 278 22.04 -13.88 9.12
N ALA A 279 22.24 -14.74 8.12
CA ALA A 279 23.49 -14.92 7.39
C ALA A 279 23.55 -14.11 6.06
N GLY A 280 22.49 -13.37 5.72
CA GLY A 280 22.41 -12.55 4.52
C GLY A 280 23.10 -11.19 4.69
N GLN A 281 23.45 -10.52 3.58
CA GLN A 281 24.12 -9.21 3.58
C GLN A 281 23.21 -8.06 4.05
N ASN A 282 21.87 -8.23 4.03
CA ASN A 282 20.87 -7.28 4.56
C ASN A 282 20.78 -7.33 6.11
N GLN A 283 21.90 -7.13 6.80
CA GLN A 283 22.00 -7.29 8.25
C GLN A 283 21.42 -6.11 9.04
N LEU A 284 21.37 -4.91 8.46
CA LEU A 284 21.16 -3.68 9.23
C LEU A 284 19.77 -3.59 9.86
N THR A 285 18.71 -3.85 9.10
CA THR A 285 17.34 -3.82 9.63
C THR A 285 17.12 -4.94 10.66
N SER A 286 17.58 -6.15 10.37
CA SER A 286 17.47 -7.28 11.30
C SER A 286 18.26 -7.06 12.60
N GLN A 287 19.44 -6.42 12.53
CA GLN A 287 20.22 -6.04 13.70
C GLN A 287 19.53 -4.94 14.50
N ALA A 288 19.03 -3.89 13.84
CA ALA A 288 18.27 -2.82 14.50
C ALA A 288 17.04 -3.39 15.23
N LEU A 289 16.24 -4.22 14.55
CA LEU A 289 15.10 -4.91 15.16
C LEU A 289 15.52 -5.77 16.36
N ALA A 290 16.63 -6.51 16.27
CA ALA A 290 17.11 -7.31 17.39
C ALA A 290 17.56 -6.45 18.59
N VAL A 291 18.18 -5.30 18.35
CA VAL A 291 18.55 -4.35 19.41
C VAL A 291 17.29 -3.81 20.11
N LEU A 292 16.31 -3.35 19.33
CA LEU A 292 15.06 -2.78 19.85
C LEU A 292 14.21 -3.81 20.59
N LEU A 293 14.02 -5.00 20.01
CA LEU A 293 13.23 -6.06 20.64
C LEU A 293 13.93 -6.64 21.88
N GLY A 294 15.26 -6.66 21.89
CA GLY A 294 16.06 -7.14 23.02
C GLY A 294 16.20 -6.12 24.16
N GLY A 295 15.92 -4.84 23.91
CA GLY A 295 16.14 -3.81 24.92
C GLY A 295 17.60 -3.34 25.03
N GLY A 296 18.41 -3.50 23.98
CA GLY A 296 19.81 -3.05 23.94
C GLY A 296 20.72 -3.98 23.14
N LYS A 297 21.88 -3.47 22.72
CA LYS A 297 22.88 -4.22 21.94
C LYS A 297 23.43 -5.44 22.69
N ASP A 298 23.46 -5.38 24.01
CA ASP A 298 23.96 -6.48 24.85
C ASP A 298 22.94 -7.63 24.97
N LYS A 299 21.72 -7.44 24.47
CA LYS A 299 20.61 -8.42 24.50
C LYS A 299 20.13 -8.83 23.10
N MET A 300 21.00 -8.71 22.09
CA MET A 300 20.64 -9.05 20.72
C MET A 300 20.14 -10.49 20.55
N ASP A 301 20.65 -11.47 21.31
CA ASP A 301 20.17 -12.85 21.23
C ASP A 301 18.70 -12.99 21.67
N GLU A 302 18.30 -12.28 22.72
CA GLU A 302 16.90 -12.21 23.17
C GLU A 302 16.03 -11.56 22.08
N GLY A 303 16.49 -10.44 21.51
CA GLY A 303 15.81 -9.76 20.43
C GLY A 303 15.70 -10.59 19.14
N GLN A 304 16.73 -11.37 18.79
CA GLN A 304 16.69 -12.31 17.67
C GLN A 304 15.64 -13.40 17.88
N ASN A 305 15.48 -13.90 19.11
CA ASN A 305 14.44 -14.89 19.42
C ASN A 305 13.04 -14.31 19.25
N ILE A 306 12.83 -13.06 19.69
CA ILE A 306 11.56 -12.34 19.48
C ILE A 306 11.32 -12.11 17.99
N LEU A 307 12.34 -11.66 17.24
CA LEU A 307 12.25 -11.43 15.80
C LEU A 307 11.89 -12.71 15.03
N ARG A 308 12.38 -13.88 15.45
CA ARG A 308 11.97 -15.17 14.87
C ARG A 308 10.48 -15.43 15.06
N ALA A 309 9.92 -15.13 16.23
CA ALA A 309 8.48 -15.26 16.47
C ALA A 309 7.65 -14.28 15.62
N ILE A 310 8.15 -13.05 15.41
CA ILE A 310 7.54 -12.08 14.50
C ILE A 310 7.48 -12.63 13.08
N ARG A 311 8.58 -13.21 12.57
CA ARG A 311 8.64 -13.79 11.23
C ARG A 311 7.70 -14.99 11.06
N GLN A 312 7.60 -15.85 12.06
CA GLN A 312 6.60 -16.93 12.06
C GLN A 312 5.18 -16.37 11.94
N ARG A 313 4.89 -15.25 12.61
CA ARG A 313 3.61 -14.58 12.50
C ARG A 313 3.40 -13.94 11.12
N GLN A 314 4.41 -13.35 10.50
CA GLN A 314 4.36 -12.86 9.11
C GLN A 314 3.98 -13.99 8.14
N THR A 315 4.63 -15.16 8.25
CA THR A 315 4.30 -16.35 7.44
C THR A 315 2.84 -16.79 7.65
N LYS A 316 2.36 -16.81 8.91
CA LYS A 316 0.97 -17.16 9.21
C LYS A 316 -0.02 -16.16 8.60
N GLU A 317 0.21 -14.88 8.80
CA GLU A 317 -0.67 -13.82 8.28
C GLU A 317 -0.64 -13.79 6.74
N TYR A 318 0.49 -14.13 6.09
CA TYR A 318 0.58 -14.33 4.64
C TYR A 318 -0.36 -15.43 4.14
N PHE A 319 -0.34 -16.62 4.74
CA PHE A 319 -1.28 -17.68 4.33
C PHE A 319 -2.75 -17.34 4.60
N GLN A 320 -3.05 -16.55 5.64
CA GLN A 320 -4.40 -16.03 5.88
C GLN A 320 -4.85 -15.06 4.78
N ARG A 321 -3.95 -14.19 4.30
CA ARG A 321 -4.22 -13.30 3.15
C ARG A 321 -4.49 -14.12 1.89
N LEU A 322 -3.66 -15.13 1.60
CA LEU A 322 -3.87 -16.02 0.45
C LEU A 322 -5.22 -16.73 0.50
N LYS A 323 -5.61 -17.26 1.67
CA LYS A 323 -6.92 -17.86 1.86
C LYS A 323 -8.06 -16.86 1.62
N SER A 324 -7.89 -15.64 2.09
CA SER A 324 -8.87 -14.57 1.86
C SER A 324 -8.96 -14.17 0.38
N ALA A 325 -7.85 -14.25 -0.36
CA ALA A 325 -7.78 -13.96 -1.79
C ALA A 325 -8.20 -15.14 -2.69
N GLY A 326 -8.32 -16.37 -2.15
CA GLY A 326 -8.63 -17.58 -2.91
C GLY A 326 -7.42 -18.29 -3.52
N PHE A 327 -6.24 -18.13 -2.93
CA PHE A 327 -4.96 -18.70 -3.40
C PHE A 327 -4.32 -19.65 -2.36
N ASP A 328 -5.10 -20.21 -1.44
CA ASP A 328 -4.63 -21.14 -0.39
C ASP A 328 -4.47 -22.60 -0.84
N ASP A 329 -4.96 -22.97 -2.03
CA ASP A 329 -4.67 -24.25 -2.66
C ASP A 329 -3.15 -24.52 -2.77
N ARG A 330 -2.35 -23.45 -2.87
CA ARG A 330 -0.89 -23.53 -2.89
C ARG A 330 -0.29 -24.22 -1.66
N ILE A 331 -0.98 -24.19 -0.53
CA ILE A 331 -0.59 -24.88 0.71
C ILE A 331 -0.59 -26.41 0.51
N HIS A 332 -1.42 -26.91 -0.41
CA HIS A 332 -1.68 -28.35 -0.60
C HIS A 332 -1.21 -28.89 -1.96
N ASN A 333 -0.93 -28.02 -2.94
CA ASN A 333 -0.56 -28.42 -4.31
C ASN A 333 0.95 -28.61 -4.53
N GLY A 334 1.78 -28.44 -3.49
CA GLY A 334 3.23 -28.68 -3.55
C GLY A 334 4.08 -27.52 -4.05
N ARG A 335 3.50 -26.33 -4.31
CA ARG A 335 4.25 -25.13 -4.73
C ARG A 335 5.04 -24.49 -3.59
N VAL A 336 4.43 -24.39 -2.42
CA VAL A 336 5.01 -23.68 -1.28
C VAL A 336 6.33 -24.33 -0.85
N SER A 337 7.36 -23.50 -0.65
CA SER A 337 8.65 -23.94 -0.12
C SER A 337 8.48 -24.79 1.16
N PRO A 338 9.17 -25.94 1.30
CA PRO A 338 9.08 -26.78 2.49
C PRO A 338 9.33 -26.02 3.79
N VAL A 339 10.24 -25.05 3.77
CA VAL A 339 10.58 -24.22 4.94
C VAL A 339 9.39 -23.35 5.37
N LEU A 340 8.73 -22.68 4.43
CA LEU A 340 7.55 -21.84 4.73
C LEU A 340 6.36 -22.70 5.16
N LEU A 341 6.20 -23.87 4.54
CA LEU A 341 5.14 -24.79 4.91
C LEU A 341 5.33 -25.35 6.33
N GLU A 342 6.58 -25.65 6.73
CA GLU A 342 6.92 -26.05 8.10
C GLU A 342 6.62 -24.92 9.10
N GLN A 343 7.03 -23.68 8.79
CA GLN A 343 6.72 -22.52 9.62
C GLN A 343 5.22 -22.29 9.78
N TYR A 344 4.44 -22.43 8.70
CA TYR A 344 2.99 -22.34 8.73
C TYR A 344 2.38 -23.40 9.65
N LYS A 345 2.83 -24.65 9.55
CA LYS A 345 2.35 -25.77 10.39
C LYS A 345 2.74 -25.62 11.86
N ALA A 346 3.92 -25.09 12.14
CA ALA A 346 4.38 -24.85 13.52
C ALA A 346 3.58 -23.75 14.23
N ALA A 347 2.93 -22.86 13.46
CA ALA A 347 2.13 -21.74 13.97
C ALA A 347 0.60 -21.97 13.89
N ALA A 348 0.16 -23.10 13.33
CA ALA A 348 -1.23 -23.54 13.24
C ALA A 348 -1.64 -24.28 14.51
#